data_AF-A0A370IHD9-F1
#
_entry.id   AF-A0A370IHD9-F1
#
_cell.length_a   1.000
_cell.length_b   1.000
_cell.length_c   1.000
_cell.angle_alpha   90.00
_cell.angle_beta   90.00
_cell.angle_gamma   90.00
#
_symmetry.space_group_name_H-M   'P 1'
#
loop_
_entity.id
_entity.type
_entity.pdbx_description
1 polymer ?
#
loop_
_entity_poly.entity_id
_entity_poly.type
_entity_poly.pdbx_seq_one_letter_code
_entity_poly.pdbx_strand_id
1 'polypeptide(L)'
;MATDQVIEKLLEVFSSVVGEDAVHGAATARGDMEVWDSLAQVRLVYAIERAFDVELPERLLTSEVSLSDIAAAVVDARSERTA
;
A
#
# COMPACT_ATOMS: atom_id res chain seq x y z
N MET A 1 3.73 -5.71 15.86
CA MET A 1 2.32 -6.08 16.15
C MET A 1 1.31 -5.24 15.36
N ALA A 2 1.21 -3.92 15.52
CA ALA A 2 0.30 -3.12 14.70
C ALA A 2 0.76 -3.05 13.23
N THR A 3 2.06 -2.85 13.01
CA THR A 3 2.67 -2.78 11.66
C THR A 3 2.61 -4.12 10.91
N ASP A 4 2.87 -5.25 11.58
CA ASP A 4 2.78 -6.58 10.94
C ASP A 4 1.37 -6.87 10.41
N GLN A 5 0.33 -6.56 11.19
CA GLN A 5 -1.06 -6.69 10.76
C GLN A 5 -1.40 -5.77 9.58
N VAL A 6 -0.83 -4.56 9.55
CA VAL A 6 -0.98 -3.65 8.41
C VAL A 6 -0.32 -4.25 7.17
N ILE A 7 0.89 -4.80 7.29
CA ILE A 7 1.62 -5.41 6.19
C ILE A 7 0.87 -6.64 5.65
N GLU A 8 0.42 -7.54 6.51
CA GLU A 8 -0.35 -8.73 6.09
C GLU A 8 -1.59 -8.31 5.31
N LYS A 9 -2.36 -7.36 5.85
CA LYS A 9 -3.58 -6.89 5.18
C LYS A 9 -3.27 -6.12 3.89
N LEU A 10 -2.17 -5.36 3.87
CA LEU A 10 -1.71 -4.64 2.69
C LEU A 10 -1.34 -5.60 1.56
N LEU A 11 -0.67 -6.72 1.87
CA LEU A 11 -0.32 -7.75 0.89
C LEU A 11 -1.57 -8.44 0.32
N GLU A 12 -2.60 -8.68 1.14
CA GLU A 12 -3.89 -9.18 0.64
C GLU A 12 -4.56 -8.19 -0.33
N VAL A 13 -4.60 -6.91 0.02
CA VAL A 13 -5.18 -5.85 -0.84
C VAL A 13 -4.37 -5.72 -2.12
N PHE A 14 -3.03 -5.77 -2.02
CA PHE A 14 -2.14 -5.72 -3.16
C PHE A 14 -2.43 -6.84 -4.15
N SER A 15 -2.44 -8.10 -3.69
CA SER A 15 -2.74 -9.27 -4.53
C SER A 15 -4.11 -9.15 -5.18
N SER A 16 -5.12 -8.64 -4.46
CA SER A 16 -6.46 -8.43 -5.02
C SER A 16 -6.55 -7.32 -6.08
N VAL A 17 -5.68 -6.30 -6.02
CA VAL A 17 -5.72 -5.15 -6.95
C VAL A 17 -4.82 -5.36 -8.15
N VAL A 18 -3.59 -5.82 -7.90
CA VAL A 18 -2.55 -6.04 -8.91
C VAL A 18 -2.76 -7.37 -9.63
N GLY A 19 -3.42 -8.33 -8.98
CA GLY A 19 -3.71 -9.65 -9.53
C GLY A 19 -2.58 -10.66 -9.36
N GLU A 20 -1.45 -10.24 -8.80
CA GLU A 20 -0.29 -11.08 -8.49
C GLU A 20 0.24 -10.77 -7.09
N ASP A 21 0.86 -11.77 -6.46
CA ASP A 21 1.49 -11.61 -5.16
C ASP A 21 2.77 -10.79 -5.24
N ALA A 22 3.06 -10.05 -4.17
CA ALA A 22 4.22 -9.19 -4.08
C ALA A 22 5.54 -10.02 -4.07
N VAL A 23 6.40 -9.81 -5.07
CA VAL A 23 7.61 -10.63 -5.31
C VAL A 23 8.64 -10.60 -4.18
N HIS A 24 8.64 -9.54 -3.38
CA HIS A 24 9.53 -9.32 -2.23
C HIS A 24 8.75 -9.01 -0.94
N GLY A 25 7.47 -9.40 -0.87
CA GLY A 25 6.60 -9.06 0.25
C GLY A 25 6.54 -7.55 0.46
N ALA A 26 6.71 -7.07 1.70
CA ALA A 26 6.68 -5.64 2.02
C ALA A 26 7.78 -4.82 1.33
N ALA A 27 8.90 -5.44 0.92
CA ALA A 27 9.97 -4.75 0.24
C ALA A 27 9.70 -4.55 -1.27
N THR A 28 8.63 -5.13 -1.80
CA THR A 28 8.27 -5.01 -3.22
C THR A 28 8.04 -3.56 -3.58
N ALA A 29 8.80 -3.07 -4.54
CA ALA A 29 8.66 -1.76 -5.14
C ALA A 29 7.93 -1.86 -6.47
N ARG A 30 7.38 -0.72 -6.91
CA ARG A 30 6.71 -0.62 -8.21
C ARG A 30 7.58 -1.07 -9.38
N GLY A 31 8.89 -0.78 -9.32
CA GLY A 31 9.85 -1.19 -10.35
C GLY A 31 10.11 -2.70 -10.42
N ASP A 32 9.72 -3.47 -9.40
CA ASP A 32 9.97 -4.90 -9.33
C ASP A 32 8.91 -5.72 -10.09
N MET A 33 7.76 -5.13 -10.44
CA MET A 33 6.63 -5.82 -11.05
C MET A 33 6.07 -5.04 -12.24
N GLU A 34 6.12 -5.62 -13.44
CA GLU A 34 5.57 -5.00 -14.66
C GLU A 34 4.04 -4.82 -14.58
N VAL A 35 3.35 -5.72 -13.87
CA VAL A 35 1.90 -5.66 -13.63
C VAL A 35 1.51 -4.50 -12.71
N TRP A 36 2.46 -3.94 -11.97
CA TRP A 36 2.24 -2.78 -11.09
C TRP A 36 2.43 -1.46 -11.84
N ASP A 37 1.53 -1.19 -12.78
CA ASP A 37 1.54 0.04 -13.57
C ASP A 37 0.96 1.26 -12.79
N SER A 38 0.89 2.43 -13.45
CA SER A 38 0.34 3.65 -12.84
C SER A 38 -1.15 3.52 -12.48
N LEU A 39 -1.94 2.75 -13.22
CA LEU A 39 -3.36 2.55 -12.94
C LEU A 39 -3.55 1.59 -11.76
N ALA A 40 -2.73 0.54 -11.69
CA ALA A 40 -2.63 -0.35 -10.54
C ALA A 40 -2.21 0.42 -9.29
N GLN A 41 -1.25 1.35 -9.38
CA GLN A 41 -0.87 2.24 -8.27
C GLN A 41 -2.07 3.06 -7.76
N VAL A 42 -2.79 3.73 -8.65
CA VAL A 42 -3.94 4.55 -8.27
C VAL A 42 -5.04 3.70 -7.62
N ARG A 43 -5.37 2.55 -8.22
CA ARG A 43 -6.36 1.61 -7.67
C ARG A 43 -5.94 1.06 -6.31
N LEU A 44 -4.64 0.77 -6.15
CA LEU A 44 -4.07 0.24 -4.93
C LEU A 44 -4.21 1.25 -3.80
N VAL A 45 -3.81 2.50 -4.02
CA VAL A 45 -3.95 3.57 -3.02
C VAL A 45 -5.42 3.71 -2.59
N TYR A 46 -6.37 3.80 -3.52
CA TYR A 46 -7.80 3.88 -3.17
C TYR A 46 -8.32 2.63 -2.45
N ALA A 47 -7.85 1.45 -2.81
CA ALA A 47 -8.25 0.21 -2.14
C ALA A 47 -7.73 0.16 -0.70
N ILE A 48 -6.51 0.65 -0.47
CA ILE A 48 -5.89 0.73 0.86
C ILE A 48 -6.62 1.76 1.72
N GLU A 49 -6.88 2.95 1.20
CA GLU A 49 -7.67 3.98 1.91
C GLU A 49 -9.01 3.42 2.40
N ARG A 50 -9.71 2.67 1.55
CA ARG A 50 -10.97 2.01 1.92
C ARG A 50 -10.80 0.84 2.89
N ALA A 51 -9.74 0.06 2.75
CA ALA A 51 -9.50 -1.12 3.59
C ALA A 51 -9.10 -0.73 5.03
N PHE A 52 -8.36 0.37 5.18
CA PHE A 52 -7.85 0.84 6.47
C PHE A 52 -8.61 2.04 7.03
N ASP A 53 -9.59 2.57 6.28
CA ASP A 53 -10.32 3.80 6.62
C ASP A 53 -9.35 4.96 6.94
N VAL A 54 -8.47 5.27 5.99
CA VAL A 54 -7.46 6.34 6.08
C VAL A 54 -7.45 7.18 4.82
N GLU A 55 -6.91 8.39 4.91
CA GLU A 55 -6.54 9.18 3.74
C GLU A 55 -5.03 9.11 3.55
N LEU A 56 -4.60 8.74 2.35
CA LEU A 56 -3.19 8.61 2.03
C LEU A 56 -2.71 9.83 1.24
N PRO A 57 -1.45 10.24 1.43
CA PRO A 57 -0.93 11.43 0.77
C PRO A 57 -0.74 11.18 -0.75
N GLU A 58 -1.11 12.18 -1.56
CA GLU A 58 -1.08 12.10 -3.03
C GLU A 58 0.29 11.72 -3.62
N ARG A 59 1.38 11.99 -2.88
CA ARG A 59 2.74 11.57 -3.29
C ARG A 59 2.84 10.06 -3.57
N LEU A 60 2.03 9.25 -2.89
CA LEU A 60 2.00 7.81 -3.13
C LEU A 60 1.42 7.46 -4.51
N LEU A 61 0.67 8.33 -5.18
CA LEU A 61 0.11 8.05 -6.50
C LEU A 61 1.15 8.16 -7.62
N THR A 62 2.19 8.96 -7.43
CA THR A 62 3.13 9.33 -8.51
C THR A 62 4.57 8.91 -8.26
N SER A 63 4.93 8.59 -7.02
CA SER A 63 6.31 8.20 -6.65
C SER A 63 6.58 6.72 -6.91
N GLU A 64 7.85 6.39 -7.18
CA GLU A 64 8.34 5.03 -6.90
C GLU A 64 8.28 4.80 -5.39
N VAL A 65 7.46 3.84 -4.98
CA VAL A 65 7.25 3.50 -3.57
C VAL A 65 7.29 1.99 -3.41
N SER A 66 7.73 1.56 -2.24
CA SER A 66 7.61 0.18 -1.79
C SER A 66 6.31 -0.03 -1.00
N LEU A 67 5.87 -1.28 -0.89
CA LEU A 67 4.78 -1.63 0.01
C LEU A 67 5.08 -1.24 1.47
N SER A 68 6.34 -1.27 1.90
CA SER A 68 6.75 -0.81 3.22
C SER A 68 6.54 0.70 3.43
N ASP A 69 6.75 1.52 2.39
CA ASP A 69 6.48 2.97 2.47
C ASP A 69 4.98 3.24 2.60
N ILE A 70 4.17 2.47 1.88
CA ILE A 70 2.71 2.57 1.97
C ILE A 70 2.22 2.10 3.35
N ALA A 71 2.77 1.01 3.89
CA ALA A 71 2.44 0.53 5.22
C ALA A 71 2.77 1.58 6.30
N ALA A 72 3.92 2.25 6.19
CA ALA A 72 4.29 3.34 7.09
C ALA A 72 3.28 4.50 7.01
N ALA A 73 2.90 4.92 5.80
CA ALA A 73 1.90 5.98 5.62
C ALA A 73 0.53 5.63 6.22
N VAL A 74 0.10 4.36 6.13
CA VAL A 74 -1.13 3.88 6.78
C VAL A 74 -1.02 3.96 8.31
N VAL A 75 0.12 3.55 8.88
CA VAL A 75 0.34 3.61 10.33
C VAL A 75 0.33 5.05 10.84
N ASP A 76 0.96 5.97 10.11
CA ASP A 76 0.99 7.39 10.42
C ASP A 76 -0.44 7.98 10.37
N ALA A 77 -1.17 7.75 9.27
CA ALA A 77 -2.53 8.26 9.10
C ALA A 77 -3.51 7.74 10.17
N ARG A 78 -3.35 6.49 10.62
CA ARG A 78 -4.16 5.93 11.72
C ARG A 78 -3.82 6.57 13.07
N SER A 79 -2.56 6.95 13.28
CA SER A 79 -2.12 7.58 14.52
C SER A 79 -2.67 9.00 14.64
N GLU A 80 -2.72 9.75 13.53
CA GLU A 80 -3.28 11.11 13.49
C GLU A 80 -4.80 11.15 13.68
N ARG A 81 -5.54 10.13 13.21
CA ARG A 81 -7.00 10.05 13.40
C ARG A 81 -7.43 9.74 14.84
N THR A 82 -6.49 9.26 15.67
CA THR A 82 -6.77 8.87 17.07
C THR A 82 -6.35 9.96 18.08
N ALA A 83 -5.76 11.07 17.61
CA ALA A 83 -5.31 12.21 18.41
C ALA A 83 -6.36 13.34 18.44
#